data_AF-A0A5K4FBK9-F1
#
_entry.id   AF-A0A5K4FBK9-F1
#
_cell.length_a   1.000
_cell.length_b   1.000
_cell.length_c   1.000
_cell.angle_alpha   90.00
_cell.angle_beta   90.00
_cell.angle_gamma   90.00
#
_symmetry.space_group_name_H-M   'P 1'
#
loop_
_entity.id
_entity.type
_entity.pdbx_description
1 polymer ?
#
loop_
_entity_poly.entity_id
_entity_poly.type
_entity_poly.pdbx_seq_one_letter_code
_entity_poly.pdbx_strand_id
1 'polypeptide(L)'
;MFDEMKRKLTGLLSQRSWSSEDDKQKKISTVSKISVSIIDSESLSEKYDNRDIILENEISKDNYFVNAYYSQKADFPQSLAEVPQGYFLPRSFTFLPYTYDDKGTIVMSSGLLHPPFLNASYSMSEKYGILGWLIGRQIISIVFGDYQSKEQTQYQPKCEPATSTPFETQLCCLSGQINSGIVQKETYKETLT
;
A
#
# COMPACT_ATOMS: atom_id res chain seq x y z
N MET A 1 -1.36 17.20 7.10
CA MET A 1 -0.39 16.09 7.07
C MET A 1 -0.07 15.68 5.63
N PHE A 2 -1.04 15.12 4.89
CA PHE A 2 -0.81 14.62 3.52
C PHE A 2 -0.23 15.69 2.56
N ASP A 3 -0.82 16.87 2.51
CA ASP A 3 -0.30 17.96 1.66
C ASP A 3 1.12 18.41 2.04
N GLU A 4 1.42 18.40 3.34
CA GLU A 4 2.76 18.70 3.83
C GLU A 4 3.76 17.62 3.39
N MET A 5 3.38 16.35 3.44
CA MET A 5 4.20 15.24 2.94
C MET A 5 4.45 15.36 1.44
N LYS A 6 3.40 15.66 0.65
CA LYS A 6 3.53 15.92 -0.81
C LYS A 6 4.53 17.04 -1.06
N ARG A 7 4.35 18.19 -0.40
CA ARG A 7 5.25 19.35 -0.51
C ARG A 7 6.70 19.00 -0.17
N LYS A 8 6.92 18.29 0.93
CA LYS A 8 8.27 17.87 1.36
C LYS A 8 8.90 16.90 0.36
N LEU A 9 8.16 15.91 -0.11
CA LEU A 9 8.64 14.98 -1.11
C LEU A 9 8.97 15.67 -2.43
N THR A 10 8.14 16.61 -2.89
CA THR A 10 8.44 17.43 -4.07
C THR A 10 9.78 18.15 -3.92
N GLY A 11 10.03 18.80 -2.79
CA GLY A 11 11.32 19.44 -2.52
C GLY A 11 12.51 18.47 -2.54
N LEU A 12 12.35 17.28 -1.96
CA LEU A 12 13.38 16.23 -1.97
C LEU A 12 13.64 15.67 -3.38
N LEU A 13 12.60 15.50 -4.18
CA LEU A 13 12.73 15.03 -5.57
C LEU A 13 13.48 16.06 -6.43
N SER A 14 13.20 17.36 -6.28
CA SER A 14 13.91 18.42 -7.01
C SER A 14 15.42 18.45 -6.72
N GLN A 15 15.80 18.19 -5.47
CA GLN A 15 17.21 18.28 -5.01
C GLN A 15 18.04 17.03 -5.26
N ARG A 16 17.43 15.94 -5.75
CA ARG A 16 18.09 14.64 -5.91
C ARG A 16 19.21 14.69 -6.96
N SER A 17 20.40 14.20 -6.62
CA SER A 17 21.57 14.19 -7.52
C SER A 17 21.62 13.01 -8.50
N TRP A 18 20.93 11.90 -8.20
CA TRP A 18 21.01 10.64 -8.94
C TRP A 18 19.86 10.43 -9.94
N SER A 19 19.09 11.48 -10.27
CA SER A 19 18.02 11.44 -11.27
C SER A 19 18.26 12.50 -12.33
N SER A 20 17.90 12.22 -13.59
CA SER A 20 17.82 13.24 -14.64
C SER A 20 16.72 14.26 -14.33
N GLU A 21 16.79 15.45 -14.92
CA GLU A 21 15.76 16.47 -14.71
C GLU A 21 14.39 15.99 -15.21
N ASP A 22 14.34 15.29 -16.34
CA ASP A 22 13.11 14.69 -16.86
C ASP A 22 12.50 13.67 -15.89
N ASP A 23 13.32 12.81 -15.26
CA ASP A 23 12.84 11.87 -14.24
C ASP A 23 12.28 12.62 -13.03
N LYS A 24 12.98 13.65 -12.54
CA LYS A 24 12.49 14.49 -11.43
C LYS A 24 11.13 15.10 -11.75
N GLN A 25 10.98 15.72 -12.92
CA GLN A 25 9.73 16.34 -13.34
C GLN A 25 8.62 15.31 -13.50
N LYS A 26 8.91 14.12 -14.06
CA LYS A 26 7.95 13.01 -14.13
C LYS A 26 7.49 12.61 -12.73
N LYS A 27 8.41 12.38 -11.80
CA LYS A 27 8.09 11.96 -10.43
C LYS A 27 7.34 13.03 -9.65
N ILE A 28 7.71 14.31 -9.79
CA ILE A 28 6.99 15.44 -9.18
C ILE A 28 5.56 15.53 -9.74
N SER A 29 5.39 15.36 -11.06
CA SER A 29 4.07 15.29 -11.69
C SER A 29 3.24 14.13 -11.14
N THR A 30 3.84 12.95 -10.95
CA THR A 30 3.18 11.82 -10.28
C THR A 30 2.73 12.19 -8.87
N VAL A 31 3.62 12.75 -8.03
CA VAL A 31 3.26 13.19 -6.66
C VAL A 31 2.07 14.14 -6.68
N SER A 32 2.03 15.08 -7.63
CA SER A 32 0.95 16.07 -7.71
C SER A 32 -0.43 15.45 -7.88
N LYS A 33 -0.52 14.31 -8.58
CA LYS A 33 -1.77 13.58 -8.88
C LYS A 33 -2.25 12.69 -7.75
N ILE A 34 -1.36 12.30 -6.83
CA ILE A 34 -1.72 11.43 -5.69
C ILE A 34 -2.77 12.13 -4.84
N SER A 35 -3.83 11.41 -4.52
CA SER A 35 -4.91 11.82 -3.63
C SER A 35 -5.06 10.83 -2.47
N VAL A 36 -5.73 11.24 -1.41
CA VAL A 36 -6.10 10.37 -0.29
C VAL A 36 -7.61 10.35 -0.16
N SER A 37 -8.18 9.16 -0.07
CA SER A 37 -9.59 8.93 0.24
C SER A 37 -9.73 8.11 1.51
N ILE A 38 -10.78 8.37 2.28
CA ILE A 38 -11.12 7.63 3.49
C ILE A 38 -12.40 6.85 3.21
N ILE A 39 -12.36 5.53 3.43
CA ILE A 39 -13.56 4.68 3.43
C ILE A 39 -14.07 4.60 4.86
N ASP A 40 -15.26 5.15 5.07
CA ASP A 40 -16.07 4.96 6.26
C ASP A 40 -17.32 4.10 5.95
N SER A 41 -18.17 3.90 6.96
CA SER A 41 -19.43 3.17 6.78
C SER A 41 -20.40 3.85 5.80
N GLU A 42 -20.38 5.19 5.71
CA GLU A 42 -21.26 5.95 4.81
C GLU A 42 -20.86 5.74 3.35
N SER A 43 -19.58 5.80 3.05
CA SER A 43 -19.03 5.52 1.71
C SER A 43 -19.27 4.09 1.23
N LEU A 44 -19.47 3.16 2.17
CA LEU A 44 -19.90 1.81 1.85
C LEU A 44 -21.41 1.73 1.65
N SER A 45 -22.20 2.54 2.38
CA SER A 45 -23.68 2.49 2.46
C SER A 45 -24.34 2.52 1.08
N GLU A 46 -23.79 3.30 0.15
CA GLU A 46 -24.30 3.43 -1.23
C GLU A 46 -24.05 2.20 -2.13
N LYS A 47 -23.25 1.22 -1.69
CA LYS A 47 -23.01 -0.04 -2.41
C LYS A 47 -23.65 -1.28 -1.76
N TYR A 48 -24.44 -1.12 -0.70
CA TYR A 48 -24.94 -2.26 0.08
C TYR A 48 -26.02 -3.10 -0.60
N ASP A 49 -26.66 -2.62 -1.68
CA ASP A 49 -27.71 -3.37 -2.38
C ASP A 49 -27.25 -4.78 -2.81
N ASN A 50 -25.95 -4.99 -3.04
CA ASN A 50 -25.40 -6.30 -3.41
C ASN A 50 -24.90 -7.16 -2.24
N ARG A 51 -24.76 -6.63 -1.02
CA ARG A 51 -24.29 -7.41 0.14
C ARG A 51 -25.40 -8.23 0.80
N ASP A 52 -26.64 -7.80 0.62
CA ASP A 52 -27.81 -8.52 1.13
C ASP A 52 -28.05 -9.84 0.37
N ILE A 53 -27.35 -10.08 -0.75
CA ILE A 53 -27.36 -11.36 -1.48
C ILE A 53 -26.93 -12.54 -0.57
N ILE A 54 -26.04 -12.30 0.41
CA ILE A 54 -25.71 -13.35 1.40
C ILE A 54 -26.94 -13.69 2.25
N LEU A 55 -27.71 -12.67 2.62
CA LEU A 55 -28.91 -12.76 3.46
C LEU A 55 -30.13 -13.30 2.70
N GLU A 56 -30.08 -13.40 1.38
CA GLU A 56 -31.07 -14.13 0.58
C GLU A 56 -31.01 -15.65 0.85
N ASN A 57 -29.90 -16.16 1.39
CA ASN A 57 -29.77 -17.56 1.81
C ASN A 57 -29.94 -17.66 3.33
N GLU A 58 -30.65 -18.69 3.80
CA GLU A 58 -30.82 -18.93 5.24
C GLU A 58 -29.47 -19.27 5.89
N ILE A 59 -28.98 -18.37 6.75
CA ILE A 59 -27.76 -18.57 7.52
C ILE A 59 -28.05 -19.49 8.70
N SER A 60 -27.47 -20.68 8.68
CA SER A 60 -27.64 -21.67 9.75
C SER A 60 -26.60 -21.46 10.84
N LYS A 61 -27.03 -21.17 12.06
CA LYS A 61 -26.13 -21.04 13.23
C LYS A 61 -25.25 -22.28 13.48
N ASP A 62 -25.70 -23.45 13.03
CA ASP A 62 -25.07 -24.74 13.32
C ASP A 62 -24.27 -25.30 12.13
N ASN A 63 -24.24 -24.61 10.98
CA ASN A 63 -23.59 -25.12 9.77
C ASN A 63 -22.66 -24.08 9.12
N TYR A 64 -21.44 -24.00 9.66
CA TYR A 64 -20.38 -23.12 9.14
C TYR A 64 -20.08 -23.36 7.65
N PHE A 65 -20.03 -24.62 7.20
CA PHE A 65 -19.67 -24.93 5.82
C PHE A 65 -20.70 -24.41 4.81
N VAL A 66 -21.99 -24.56 5.14
CA VAL A 66 -23.07 -24.03 4.31
C VAL A 66 -23.03 -22.50 4.29
N ASN A 67 -22.82 -21.85 5.43
CA ASN A 67 -22.70 -20.39 5.50
C ASN A 67 -21.50 -19.87 4.69
N ALA A 68 -20.36 -20.57 4.75
CA ALA A 68 -19.17 -20.24 3.98
C ALA A 68 -19.41 -20.40 2.47
N TYR A 69 -20.09 -21.46 2.05
CA TYR A 69 -20.49 -21.66 0.66
C TYR A 69 -21.42 -20.53 0.16
N TYR A 70 -22.45 -20.16 0.92
CA TYR A 70 -23.34 -19.07 0.53
C TYR A 70 -22.63 -17.71 0.51
N SER A 71 -21.71 -17.47 1.45
CA SER A 71 -20.87 -16.27 1.43
C SER A 71 -20.05 -16.20 0.14
N GLN A 72 -19.36 -17.29 -0.25
CA GLN A 72 -18.61 -17.35 -1.51
C GLN A 72 -19.52 -17.22 -2.74
N LYS A 73 -20.70 -17.84 -2.72
CA LYS A 73 -21.67 -17.78 -3.82
C LYS A 73 -22.18 -16.35 -4.05
N ALA A 74 -22.41 -15.59 -2.98
CA ALA A 74 -22.83 -14.20 -3.07
C ALA A 74 -21.69 -13.27 -3.51
N ASP A 75 -20.46 -13.54 -3.07
CA ASP A 75 -19.27 -12.78 -3.47
C ASP A 75 -18.88 -13.05 -4.94
N PHE A 76 -19.17 -14.24 -5.46
CA PHE A 76 -18.69 -14.68 -6.77
C PHE A 76 -19.16 -13.82 -7.95
N PRO A 77 -20.46 -13.45 -8.09
CA PRO A 77 -20.89 -12.50 -9.12
C PRO A 77 -20.19 -11.15 -9.02
N GLN A 78 -19.97 -10.64 -7.80
CA GLN A 78 -19.22 -9.38 -7.61
C GLN A 78 -17.77 -9.52 -8.08
N SER A 79 -17.20 -10.74 -8.02
CA SER A 79 -15.83 -11.01 -8.48
C SER A 79 -15.68 -11.14 -9.98
N LEU A 80 -16.78 -11.45 -10.66
CA LEU A 80 -16.85 -11.54 -12.13
C LEU A 80 -17.32 -10.24 -12.77
N ALA A 81 -18.03 -9.38 -12.04
CA ALA A 81 -18.32 -8.03 -12.51
C ALA A 81 -16.98 -7.35 -12.81
N GLU A 82 -16.76 -7.00 -14.07
CA GLU A 82 -15.63 -6.16 -14.48
C GLU A 82 -15.76 -4.85 -13.71
N VAL A 83 -15.11 -4.77 -12.54
CA VAL A 83 -15.06 -3.52 -11.80
C VAL A 83 -14.29 -2.57 -12.71
N PRO A 84 -14.90 -1.48 -13.21
CA PRO A 84 -14.22 -0.57 -14.10
C PRO A 84 -13.05 0.04 -13.31
N GLN A 85 -11.83 -0.45 -13.56
CA GLN A 85 -10.57 0.07 -13.01
C GLN A 85 -10.54 0.33 -11.49
N GLY A 86 -11.09 -0.59 -10.68
CA GLY A 86 -11.04 -0.42 -9.23
C GLY A 86 -10.95 -1.76 -8.54
N TYR A 87 -9.87 -2.01 -7.80
CA TYR A 87 -9.77 -3.15 -6.90
C TYR A 87 -11.04 -3.23 -6.02
N PHE A 88 -11.48 -4.45 -5.70
CA PHE A 88 -12.47 -4.69 -4.66
C PHE A 88 -12.17 -3.79 -3.47
N LEU A 89 -13.10 -2.89 -3.12
CA LEU A 89 -12.97 -2.08 -1.91
C LEU A 89 -12.76 -3.07 -0.76
N PRO A 90 -11.58 -3.09 -0.12
CA PRO A 90 -11.34 -4.01 0.96
C PRO A 90 -12.31 -3.63 2.07
N ARG A 91 -12.71 -4.65 2.84
CA ARG A 91 -13.66 -4.50 3.94
C ARG A 91 -13.19 -3.33 4.83
N SER A 92 -14.12 -2.49 5.31
CA SER A 92 -13.86 -1.28 6.12
C SER A 92 -12.92 -1.46 7.32
N PHE A 93 -12.60 -2.70 7.68
CA PHE A 93 -11.70 -3.08 8.76
C PHE A 93 -10.26 -3.38 8.32
N THR A 94 -9.81 -2.87 7.16
CA THR A 94 -8.41 -3.05 6.74
C THR A 94 -7.52 -1.99 7.39
N PHE A 95 -6.58 -2.40 8.23
CA PHE A 95 -5.67 -1.50 8.95
C PHE A 95 -4.42 -1.10 8.16
N LEU A 96 -4.47 -1.18 6.82
CA LEU A 96 -3.37 -0.80 5.96
C LEU A 96 -3.92 0.02 4.79
N PRO A 97 -3.31 1.18 4.48
CA PRO A 97 -3.67 1.92 3.29
C PRO A 97 -3.25 1.14 2.05
N TYR A 98 -3.99 1.32 0.95
CA TYR A 98 -3.70 0.69 -0.33
C TYR A 98 -3.93 1.69 -1.47
N THR A 99 -3.39 1.38 -2.65
CA THR A 99 -3.60 2.17 -3.87
C THR A 99 -4.79 1.63 -4.64
N TYR A 100 -5.79 2.47 -4.92
CA TYR A 100 -7.04 2.03 -5.56
C TYR A 100 -6.98 2.02 -7.09
N ASP A 101 -6.18 2.91 -7.69
CA ASP A 101 -6.14 3.12 -9.13
C ASP A 101 -4.73 3.45 -9.62
N ASP A 102 -4.55 3.40 -10.94
CA ASP A 102 -3.33 3.85 -11.62
C ASP A 102 -3.13 5.37 -11.50
N LYS A 103 -4.13 6.11 -10.99
CA LYS A 103 -4.05 7.56 -10.77
C LYS A 103 -3.34 7.92 -9.47
N GLY A 104 -3.08 6.93 -8.60
CA GLY A 104 -2.38 7.12 -7.33
C GLY A 104 -3.30 7.56 -6.20
N THR A 105 -4.56 7.16 -6.21
CA THR A 105 -5.47 7.35 -5.08
C THR A 105 -5.11 6.39 -3.95
N ILE A 106 -4.64 6.92 -2.83
CA ILE A 106 -4.38 6.17 -1.60
C ILE A 106 -5.66 6.10 -0.80
N VAL A 107 -6.11 4.90 -0.50
CA VAL A 107 -7.32 4.69 0.28
C VAL A 107 -6.97 4.20 1.68
N MET A 108 -7.54 4.87 2.67
CA MET A 108 -7.45 4.51 4.09
C MET A 108 -8.82 4.06 4.58
N SER A 109 -8.88 2.98 5.35
CA SER A 109 -10.12 2.66 6.05
C SER A 109 -10.24 3.51 7.32
N SER A 110 -11.47 3.75 7.76
CA SER A 110 -11.77 4.37 9.06
C SER A 110 -11.12 3.63 10.25
N GLY A 111 -10.81 2.33 10.12
CA GLY A 111 -10.08 1.58 11.14
C GLY A 111 -8.69 2.16 11.47
N LEU A 112 -8.04 2.84 10.52
CA LEU A 112 -6.77 3.55 10.74
C LEU A 112 -6.93 4.87 11.52
N LEU A 113 -8.16 5.35 11.68
CA LEU A 113 -8.48 6.58 12.40
C LEU A 113 -8.78 6.33 13.88
N HIS A 114 -8.44 5.13 14.37
CA HIS A 114 -8.57 4.71 15.77
C HIS A 114 -7.21 4.30 16.36
N PRO A 115 -7.07 4.28 17.71
CA PRO A 115 -5.89 3.72 18.35
C PRO A 115 -5.64 2.26 17.93
N PRO A 116 -4.38 1.82 17.81
CA PRO A 116 -3.16 2.56 18.14
C PRO A 116 -2.70 3.53 17.05
N PHE A 117 -3.35 3.57 15.88
CA PHE A 117 -2.88 4.31 14.70
C PHE A 117 -3.11 5.82 14.79
N LEU A 118 -4.26 6.22 15.34
CA LEU A 118 -4.60 7.62 15.54
C LEU A 118 -5.39 7.80 16.84
N ASN A 119 -4.92 8.72 17.67
CA ASN A 119 -5.67 9.23 18.81
C ASN A 119 -5.66 10.77 18.76
N ALA A 120 -6.77 11.39 19.18
CA ALA A 120 -6.85 12.84 19.28
C ALA A 120 -5.72 13.42 20.16
N SER A 121 -5.41 12.73 21.26
CA SER A 121 -4.38 13.10 22.24
C SER A 121 -2.93 12.95 21.76
N TYR A 122 -2.69 12.24 20.65
CA TYR A 122 -1.35 12.09 20.11
C TYR A 122 -0.76 13.43 19.65
N SER A 123 0.51 13.64 19.98
CA SER A 123 1.36 14.69 19.45
C SER A 123 1.44 14.62 17.91
N MET A 124 1.84 15.73 17.28
CA MET A 124 2.08 15.71 15.83
C MET A 124 3.18 14.72 15.44
N SER A 125 4.22 14.55 16.27
CA SER A 125 5.27 13.55 16.06
C SER A 125 4.73 12.12 15.99
N GLU A 126 3.81 11.74 16.89
CA GLU A 126 3.19 10.42 16.88
C GLU A 126 2.30 10.23 15.64
N LYS A 127 1.51 11.24 15.30
CA LYS A 127 0.64 11.22 14.10
C LYS A 127 1.47 11.08 12.81
N TYR A 128 2.58 11.83 12.68
CA TYR A 128 3.51 11.69 11.55
C TYR A 128 4.28 10.37 11.57
N GLY A 129 4.64 9.88 12.76
CA GLY A 129 5.35 8.61 12.91
C GLY A 129 4.54 7.41 12.46
N ILE A 130 3.23 7.38 12.75
CA ILE A 130 2.37 6.26 12.39
C ILE A 130 1.69 6.49 11.04
N LEU A 131 0.76 7.46 10.96
CA LEU A 131 0.00 7.71 9.73
C LEU A 131 0.89 8.27 8.63
N GLY A 132 1.81 9.18 8.98
CA GLY A 132 2.76 9.72 8.00
C GLY A 132 3.66 8.64 7.41
N TRP A 133 4.08 7.64 8.20
CA TRP A 133 4.83 6.49 7.68
C TRP A 133 3.98 5.62 6.75
N LEU A 134 2.75 5.27 7.17
CA LEU A 134 1.83 4.44 6.40
C LEU A 134 1.47 5.07 5.04
N ILE A 135 1.09 6.35 5.05
CA ILE A 135 0.76 7.11 3.84
C ILE A 135 2.04 7.31 3.01
N GLY A 136 3.17 7.63 3.66
CA GLY A 136 4.45 7.88 2.99
C GLY A 136 4.94 6.66 2.22
N ARG A 137 4.78 5.47 2.79
CA ARG A 137 5.07 4.20 2.10
C ARG A 137 4.28 4.08 0.80
N GLN A 138 2.99 4.38 0.81
CA GLN A 138 2.15 4.30 -0.41
C GLN A 138 2.56 5.36 -1.45
N ILE A 139 2.83 6.60 -1.02
CA ILE A 139 3.34 7.65 -1.91
C ILE A 139 4.63 7.20 -2.59
N ILE A 140 5.61 6.69 -1.83
CA ILE A 140 6.88 6.22 -2.38
C ILE A 140 6.66 5.04 -3.35
N SER A 141 5.76 4.10 -3.01
CA SER A 141 5.41 2.99 -3.90
C SER A 141 4.83 3.47 -5.23
N ILE A 142 3.93 4.47 -5.22
CA ILE A 142 3.37 5.05 -6.45
C ILE A 142 4.46 5.75 -7.27
N VAL A 143 5.29 6.58 -6.62
CA VAL A 143 6.31 7.38 -7.31
C VAL A 143 7.39 6.48 -7.93
N PHE A 144 7.80 5.41 -7.26
CA PHE A 144 8.86 4.50 -7.72
C PHE A 144 8.33 3.18 -8.32
N GLY A 145 7.01 3.04 -8.50
CA GLY A 145 6.36 1.82 -8.96
C GLY A 145 6.78 1.35 -10.36
N ASP A 146 7.18 2.28 -11.24
CA ASP A 146 7.71 1.98 -12.59
C ASP A 146 8.86 0.94 -12.58
N TYR A 147 9.55 0.78 -11.45
CA TYR A 147 10.66 -0.17 -11.30
C TYR A 147 10.23 -1.54 -10.77
N GLN A 148 8.99 -1.71 -10.28
CA GLN A 148 8.48 -3.00 -9.78
C GLN A 148 8.02 -3.95 -10.90
N SER A 149 7.65 -3.43 -12.08
CA SER A 149 7.02 -4.26 -13.13
C SER A 149 8.00 -4.99 -14.06
N LYS A 150 9.32 -4.81 -13.93
CA LYS A 150 10.28 -5.46 -14.85
C LYS A 150 11.01 -6.70 -14.30
N GLU A 151 10.93 -7.02 -13.00
CA GLU A 151 11.72 -8.11 -12.41
C GLU A 151 10.97 -8.95 -11.35
N GLN A 152 9.67 -9.19 -11.49
CA GLN A 152 8.91 -10.04 -10.54
C GLN A 152 9.33 -11.53 -10.49
N THR A 153 10.39 -11.96 -11.19
CA THR A 153 10.92 -13.32 -11.12
C THR A 153 12.24 -13.46 -10.35
N GLN A 154 12.89 -12.38 -9.91
CA GLN A 154 14.08 -12.46 -9.05
C GLN A 154 14.02 -11.44 -7.91
N TYR A 155 13.97 -11.94 -6.68
CA TYR A 155 13.88 -11.17 -5.43
C TYR A 155 15.11 -10.30 -5.11
N GLN A 156 16.05 -10.15 -6.03
CA GLN A 156 17.26 -9.38 -5.82
C GLN A 156 17.58 -8.55 -7.06
N PRO A 157 17.74 -7.23 -6.93
CA PRO A 157 18.36 -6.45 -7.99
C PRO A 157 19.71 -7.08 -8.29
N LYS A 158 19.99 -7.39 -9.56
CA LYS A 158 21.34 -7.79 -9.97
C LYS A 158 22.24 -6.58 -9.85
N CYS A 159 22.91 -6.48 -8.71
CA CYS A 159 23.85 -5.42 -8.42
C CYS A 159 25.17 -5.64 -9.14
N GLU A 160 25.14 -5.53 -10.47
CA GLU A 160 26.33 -5.55 -11.29
C GLU A 160 26.90 -4.12 -11.42
N PRO A 161 28.17 -3.88 -11.02
CA PRO A 161 28.74 -2.54 -10.97
C PRO A 161 28.79 -1.79 -12.31
N ALA A 162 28.73 -2.51 -13.43
CA ALA A 162 29.04 -1.97 -14.76
C ALA A 162 27.80 -1.50 -15.54
N THR A 163 26.59 -1.85 -15.11
CA THR A 163 25.35 -1.61 -15.87
C THR A 163 24.28 -0.87 -15.09
N SER A 164 24.50 -0.60 -13.80
CA SER A 164 23.47 -0.01 -12.95
C SER A 164 23.26 1.48 -13.26
N THR A 165 22.01 1.86 -13.52
CA THR A 165 21.60 3.27 -13.46
C THR A 165 21.87 3.84 -12.07
N PRO A 166 22.05 5.17 -11.90
CA PRO A 166 22.28 5.75 -10.58
C PRO A 166 21.20 5.41 -9.55
N PHE A 167 19.95 5.20 -9.99
CA PHE A 167 18.87 4.71 -9.13
C PHE A 167 19.04 3.24 -8.72
N GLU A 168 19.40 2.36 -9.66
CA GLU A 168 19.71 0.95 -9.34
C GLU A 168 20.87 0.85 -8.35
N THR A 169 21.87 1.73 -8.44
CA THR A 169 22.93 1.81 -7.42
C THR A 169 22.38 2.12 -6.03
N GLN A 170 21.38 3.01 -5.91
CA GLN A 170 20.71 3.27 -4.62
C GLN A 170 19.93 2.04 -4.12
N LEU A 171 19.19 1.36 -5.00
CA LEU A 171 18.46 0.14 -4.66
C LEU A 171 19.40 -0.98 -4.22
N CYS A 172 20.55 -1.10 -4.86
CA CYS A 172 21.59 -2.06 -4.52
C CYS A 172 22.18 -1.82 -3.14
N CYS A 173 22.42 -0.57 -2.77
CA CYS A 173 22.84 -0.20 -1.42
C CYS A 173 21.81 -0.68 -0.37
N LEU A 174 20.52 -0.42 -0.61
CA LEU A 174 19.43 -0.86 0.26
C LEU A 174 19.33 -2.39 0.34
N SER A 175 19.45 -3.09 -0.79
CA SER A 175 19.45 -4.55 -0.87
C SER A 175 20.60 -5.15 -0.04
N GLY A 176 21.82 -4.60 -0.19
CA GLY A 176 22.99 -5.01 0.60
C GLY A 176 22.78 -4.82 2.11
N GLN A 177 22.20 -3.69 2.52
CA GLN A 177 21.87 -3.44 3.92
C GLN A 177 20.86 -4.47 4.46
N ILE A 178 19.78 -4.73 3.75
CA ILE A 178 18.73 -5.68 4.17
C ILE A 178 19.29 -7.10 4.27
N ASN A 179 20.02 -7.56 3.25
CA ASN A 179 20.57 -8.91 3.21
C ASN A 179 21.62 -9.14 4.30
N SER A 180 22.44 -8.13 4.63
CA SER A 180 23.40 -8.23 5.74
C SER A 180 22.72 -8.49 7.09
N GLY A 181 21.54 -7.92 7.31
CA GLY A 181 20.75 -8.12 8.53
C GLY A 181 20.08 -9.51 8.60
N ILE A 182 19.79 -10.12 7.45
CA ILE A 182 19.25 -11.50 7.39
C ILE A 182 20.34 -12.50 7.77
N VAL A 183 21.53 -12.37 7.17
CA VAL A 183 22.67 -13.25 7.46
C VAL A 183 23.02 -13.23 8.95
N GLN A 184 23.05 -12.05 9.57
CA GLN A 184 23.31 -11.94 11.02
C GLN A 184 22.28 -12.67 11.88
N LYS A 185 20.99 -12.69 11.49
CA LYS A 185 19.95 -13.42 12.21
C LYS A 185 20.07 -14.94 12.04
N GLU A 186 20.55 -15.39 10.89
CA GLU A 186 20.77 -16.82 10.62
C GLU A 186 22.00 -17.33 11.39
N THR A 187 23.12 -16.62 11.36
CA THR A 187 24.32 -16.98 12.13
C THR A 187 24.05 -17.04 13.63
N TYR A 188 23.24 -16.11 14.17
CA TYR A 188 22.88 -16.12 15.59
C TYR A 188 22.04 -17.35 15.99
N LYS A 189 21.25 -17.90 15.06
CA LYS A 189 20.50 -19.15 15.29
C LYS A 189 21.41 -20.38 15.28
N GLU A 190 22.41 -20.42 14.41
CA GLU A 190 23.38 -21.53 14.34
C GLU A 190 24.35 -21.53 15.53
N THR A 191 24.58 -20.40 16.19
CA THR A 191 25.46 -20.33 17.38
C THR A 191 24.74 -20.67 18.70
N LEU A 192 23.42 -20.87 18.67
CA LEU A 192 22.57 -21.17 19.84
C LEU A 192 22.06 -22.63 19.87
N THR A 193 22.47 -23.45 18.90
CA THR A 193 22.29 -24.91 18.86
C THR A 193 23.61 -25.62 19.12
#